data_AF-A0A2T4TWZ7-F1
#
_entry.id   AF-A0A2T4TWZ7-F1
#
_cell.length_a   1.000
_cell.length_b   1.000
_cell.length_c   1.000
_cell.angle_alpha   90.00
_cell.angle_beta   90.00
_cell.angle_gamma   90.00
#
_symmetry.space_group_name_H-M   'P 1'
#
loop_
_entity.id
_entity.type
_entity.pdbx_description
1 polymer ?
#
loop_
_entity_poly.entity_id
_entity_poly.type
_entity_poly.pdbx_seq_one_letter_code
_entity_poly.pdbx_strand_id
1 'polypeptide(L)'
;MDPYTLLLEGRGHKTKRVACFIYYHPIEVKAHSLIQFQVDVQEVPTDPAAAEALVKDAVAILHGPAPVSSSSCGFYRWNSAVLAWEATPRLNQ
;
A
#
# COMPACT_ATOMS: atom_id res chain seq x y z
N MET A 1 -2.92 -9.10 0.10
CA MET A 1 -1.77 -10.04 0.00
C MET A 1 -1.81 -10.88 -1.26
N ASP A 2 -2.88 -10.74 -2.04
CA ASP A 2 -3.12 -11.38 -3.33
C ASP A 2 -1.97 -11.29 -4.35
N PRO A 3 -1.25 -10.15 -4.51
CA PRO A 3 -0.11 -10.10 -5.43
C PRO A 3 1.02 -11.06 -5.04
N TYR A 4 1.25 -11.29 -3.75
CA TYR A 4 2.27 -12.24 -3.29
C TYR A 4 1.87 -13.67 -3.61
N THR A 5 0.60 -14.02 -3.39
CA THR A 5 0.06 -15.32 -3.77
C THR A 5 0.19 -15.56 -5.27
N LEU A 6 -0.16 -14.55 -6.09
CA LEU A 6 0.01 -14.60 -7.55
C LEU A 6 1.47 -14.86 -7.95
N LEU A 7 2.42 -14.13 -7.36
CA LEU A 7 3.84 -14.28 -7.68
C LEU A 7 4.40 -15.65 -7.27
N LEU A 8 3.99 -16.17 -6.13
CA LEU A 8 4.42 -17.50 -5.65
C LEU A 8 3.86 -18.61 -6.54
N GLU A 9 2.56 -18.61 -6.81
CA GLU A 9 1.92 -19.62 -7.65
C GLU A 9 2.40 -19.54 -9.10
N GLY A 10 2.62 -18.33 -9.62
CA GLY A 10 3.21 -18.10 -10.95
C GLY A 10 4.63 -18.67 -11.10
N ARG A 11 5.35 -18.91 -10.00
CA ARG A 11 6.66 -19.58 -9.97
C ARG A 11 6.59 -21.06 -9.61
N GLY A 12 5.39 -21.65 -9.57
CA GLY A 12 5.17 -23.07 -9.28
C GLY A 12 5.14 -23.42 -7.80
N HIS A 13 5.13 -22.43 -6.90
CA HIS A 13 4.96 -22.68 -5.46
C HIS A 13 3.48 -22.84 -5.12
N LYS A 14 3.11 -23.98 -4.54
CA LYS A 14 1.76 -24.17 -4.02
C LYS A 14 1.56 -23.32 -2.77
N THR A 15 0.45 -22.60 -2.71
CA THR A 15 0.08 -21.81 -1.53
C THR A 15 -1.23 -22.33 -0.93
N LYS A 16 -1.49 -21.98 0.33
CA LYS A 16 -2.81 -22.19 0.94
C LYS A 16 -3.81 -21.08 0.58
N ARG A 17 -3.38 -20.07 -0.19
CA ARG A 17 -4.16 -18.86 -0.48
C ARG A 17 -4.73 -18.18 0.77
N VAL A 18 -3.92 -18.15 1.82
CA VAL A 18 -4.20 -17.48 3.09
C VAL A 18 -2.98 -16.65 3.46
N ALA A 19 -3.22 -15.41 3.85
CA ALA A 19 -2.23 -14.54 4.45
C ALA A 19 -2.52 -14.37 5.94
N CYS A 20 -1.46 -14.27 6.75
CA CYS A 20 -1.58 -14.04 8.18
C CYS A 20 -1.13 -12.61 8.50
N PHE A 21 -2.00 -11.85 9.16
CA PHE A 21 -1.63 -10.63 9.86
C PHE A 21 -1.26 -10.99 11.29
N ILE A 22 -0.02 -10.70 11.68
CA ILE A 22 0.48 -10.95 13.03
C ILE A 22 0.64 -9.60 13.72
N TYR A 23 -0.20 -9.34 14.71
CA TYR A 23 -0.20 -8.11 15.48
C TYR A 23 0.54 -8.33 16.80
N TYR A 24 1.61 -7.57 17.01
CA TYR A 24 2.32 -7.53 18.28
C TYR A 24 1.92 -6.25 19.01
N HIS A 25 1.26 -6.39 20.14
CA HIS A 25 0.88 -5.24 20.95
C HIS A 25 1.51 -5.35 22.35
N PRO A 26 2.25 -4.33 22.80
CA PRO A 26 2.86 -4.34 24.12
C PRO A 26 1.76 -4.27 25.18
N ILE A 27 1.79 -5.17 26.16
CA ILE A 27 0.88 -5.15 27.31
C ILE A 27 1.57 -4.52 28.52
N GLU A 28 2.85 -4.86 28.73
CA GLU A 28 3.59 -4.48 29.92
C GLU A 28 5.09 -4.38 29.63
N VAL A 29 5.76 -3.44 30.28
CA VAL A 29 7.22 -3.39 30.36
C VAL A 29 7.65 -3.90 31.74
N LYS A 30 8.36 -5.02 31.78
CA LYS A 30 8.86 -5.66 32.99
C LYS A 30 10.26 -5.14 33.36
N ALA A 31 10.75 -5.56 34.52
CA ALA A 31 12.11 -5.28 34.96
C ALA A 31 13.16 -5.70 33.91
N HIS A 32 14.29 -4.99 33.88
CA HIS A 32 15.37 -5.19 32.90
C HIS A 32 14.93 -4.96 31.44
N SER A 33 13.99 -4.04 31.21
CA SER A 33 13.54 -3.63 29.87
C SER A 33 12.91 -4.74 29.02
N LEU A 34 12.38 -5.78 29.68
CA LEU A 34 11.70 -6.87 28.99
C LEU A 34 10.25 -6.47 28.68
N ILE A 35 9.88 -6.39 27.41
CA ILE A 35 8.52 -6.03 27.00
C ILE A 35 7.72 -7.31 26.78
N GLN A 36 6.60 -7.45 27.49
CA GLN A 36 5.61 -8.47 27.22
C GLN A 36 4.67 -8.00 26.11
N PHE A 37 4.63 -8.77 25.02
CA PHE A 37 3.68 -8.56 23.94
C PHE A 37 2.57 -9.61 24.02
N GLN A 38 1.34 -9.23 23.69
CA GLN A 38 0.36 -10.18 23.18
C GLN A 38 0.44 -10.18 21.66
N VAL A 39 0.20 -11.37 21.12
CA VAL A 39 0.32 -11.67 19.70
C VAL A 39 -1.03 -12.18 19.23
N ASP A 40 -1.67 -11.41 18.36
CA ASP A 40 -2.90 -11.81 17.69
C ASP A 40 -2.58 -12.18 16.24
N VAL A 41 -3.07 -13.34 15.80
CA VAL A 41 -2.91 -13.82 14.42
C VAL A 41 -4.27 -13.83 13.74
N GLN A 42 -4.39 -13.06 12.67
CA GLN A 42 -5.60 -13.03 11.84
C GLN A 42 -5.29 -13.58 10.46
N GLU A 43 -6.04 -14.61 10.07
CA GLU A 43 -5.98 -15.18 8.73
C GLU A 43 -6.93 -14.44 7.79
N VAL A 44 -6.47 -14.19 6.56
CA VAL A 44 -7.25 -13.55 5.51
C VAL A 44 -7.05 -14.31 4.21
N PRO A 45 -8.13 -14.75 3.53
CA PRO A 45 -8.02 -15.43 2.25
C PRO A 45 -7.40 -14.49 1.21
N THR A 46 -6.69 -15.08 0.24
CA THR A 46 -6.08 -14.33 -0.86
C THR A 46 -6.58 -14.81 -2.21
N ASP A 47 -6.75 -13.88 -3.15
CA ASP A 47 -7.25 -14.17 -4.50
C ASP A 47 -6.23 -13.77 -5.58
N PRO A 48 -5.35 -14.69 -6.03
CA PRO A 48 -4.36 -14.37 -7.06
C PRO A 48 -4.99 -13.97 -8.41
N ALA A 49 -6.22 -14.39 -8.71
CA ALA A 49 -6.89 -14.01 -9.96
C ALA A 49 -7.32 -12.53 -9.92
N ALA A 50 -7.86 -12.07 -8.78
CA ALA A 50 -8.16 -10.66 -8.56
C ALA A 50 -6.91 -9.79 -8.67
N ALA A 51 -5.77 -10.25 -8.11
CA ALA A 51 -4.50 -9.55 -8.26
C ALA A 51 -4.03 -9.46 -9.72
N GLU A 52 -4.16 -10.55 -10.48
CA GLU A 52 -3.77 -10.56 -11.89
C GLU A 52 -4.59 -9.59 -12.73
N ALA A 53 -5.92 -9.55 -12.51
CA ALA A 53 -6.80 -8.58 -13.16
C ALA A 53 -6.39 -7.14 -12.82
N LEU A 54 -6.17 -6.85 -11.55
CA LEU A 54 -5.73 -5.53 -11.08
C LEU A 54 -4.40 -5.09 -11.73
N VAL A 55 -3.42 -6.00 -11.83
CA VAL A 55 -2.13 -5.70 -12.46
C VAL A 55 -2.30 -5.41 -13.95
N LYS A 56 -3.11 -6.19 -14.66
CA LYS A 56 -3.39 -5.96 -16.09
C LYS A 56 -4.05 -4.59 -16.31
N ASP A 57 -5.02 -4.23 -15.47
CA ASP A 57 -5.68 -2.93 -15.52
C ASP A 57 -4.69 -1.79 -15.26
N ALA A 58 -3.84 -1.92 -14.23
CA ALA A 58 -2.82 -0.92 -13.92
C ALA A 58 -1.83 -0.74 -15.08
N VAL A 59 -1.37 -1.83 -15.71
CA VAL A 59 -0.49 -1.79 -16.88
C VAL A 59 -1.18 -1.07 -18.05
N ALA A 60 -2.46 -1.36 -18.30
CA ALA A 60 -3.22 -0.67 -19.35
C ALA A 60 -3.32 0.85 -19.10
N ILE A 61 -3.56 1.26 -17.84
CA ILE A 61 -3.60 2.68 -17.46
C ILE A 61 -2.22 3.34 -17.65
N LEU A 62 -1.14 2.68 -17.24
CA LEU A 62 0.22 3.23 -17.34
C LEU A 62 0.70 3.41 -18.79
N HIS A 63 0.23 2.58 -19.71
CA HIS A 63 0.50 2.74 -21.14
C HIS A 63 -0.47 3.70 -21.85
N GLY A 64 -1.53 4.13 -21.17
CA GLY A 64 -2.52 5.07 -21.68
C GLY A 64 -2.16 6.54 -21.38
N PRO A 65 -3.04 7.47 -21.76
CA PRO A 65 -2.94 8.84 -21.32
C PRO A 65 -3.09 8.94 -19.80
N ALA A 66 -2.41 9.92 -19.20
CA ALA A 66 -2.52 10.17 -17.76
C ALA A 66 -4.00 10.39 -17.37
N PRO A 67 -4.50 9.68 -16.34
CA PRO A 67 -5.88 9.82 -15.91
C PRO A 67 -6.13 11.19 -15.27
N VAL A 68 -7.38 11.63 -15.31
CA VAL A 68 -7.80 12.85 -14.60
C VAL A 68 -7.64 12.63 -13.10
N SER A 69 -7.00 13.59 -12.42
CA SER A 69 -6.82 13.55 -10.98
C SER A 69 -8.17 13.52 -10.26
N SER A 70 -8.32 12.68 -9.22
CA SER A 70 -9.50 12.75 -8.37
C SER A 70 -9.48 14.02 -7.51
N SER A 71 -10.65 14.58 -7.24
CA SER A 71 -10.81 15.74 -6.35
C SER A 71 -10.40 15.44 -4.89
N SER A 72 -10.37 14.15 -4.52
CA SER A 72 -9.92 13.66 -3.22
C SER A 72 -8.43 13.35 -3.16
N CYS A 73 -7.68 13.47 -4.26
CA CYS A 73 -6.27 13.13 -4.30
C CYS A 73 -5.43 14.15 -3.51
N GLY A 74 -4.94 13.73 -2.34
CA GLY A 74 -4.12 14.58 -1.47
C GLY A 74 -2.83 15.03 -2.13
N PHE A 75 -2.20 14.18 -2.95
CA PHE A 75 -1.01 14.53 -3.70
C PHE A 75 -1.28 15.63 -4.72
N TYR A 76 -2.36 15.52 -5.51
CA TYR A 76 -2.73 16.54 -6.49
C TYR A 76 -2.98 17.89 -5.80
N ARG A 77 -3.76 17.90 -4.72
CA ARG A 77 -4.04 19.11 -3.93
C ARG A 77 -2.76 19.77 -3.43
N TRP A 78 -1.82 18.99 -2.90
CA TRP A 78 -0.53 19.50 -2.46
C TRP A 78 0.29 20.05 -3.63
N ASN A 79 0.42 19.30 -4.73
CA ASN A 79 1.22 19.69 -5.88
C ASN A 79 0.72 20.98 -6.53
N SER A 80 -0.61 21.13 -6.67
CA SER A 80 -1.21 22.37 -7.17
C SER A 80 -0.92 23.56 -6.26
N ALA A 81 -0.91 23.37 -4.94
CA ALA A 81 -0.57 24.43 -3.99
C ALA A 81 0.91 24.84 -4.08
N VAL A 82 1.82 23.87 -4.25
CA VAL A 82 3.26 24.13 -4.46
C VAL A 82 3.47 24.94 -5.73
N LEU A 83 2.89 24.50 -6.86
CA LEU A 83 3.01 25.21 -8.14
C LEU A 83 2.48 26.64 -8.07
N ALA A 84 1.35 26.85 -7.38
CA ALA A 84 0.78 28.19 -7.18
C ALA A 84 1.70 29.08 -6.32
N TRP A 85 2.32 28.51 -5.27
CA TRP A 85 3.29 29.22 -4.44
C TRP A 85 4.55 29.62 -5.21
N GLU A 86 5.10 28.71 -6.02
CA GLU A 86 6.28 28.98 -6.86
C GLU A 86 6.01 30.07 -7.91
N ALA A 87 4.79 30.10 -8.47
CA ALA A 87 4.37 31.09 -9.45
C ALA A 87 4.08 32.48 -8.84
N THR A 88 4.06 32.61 -7.51
CA THR A 88 3.77 33.88 -6.85
C THR A 88 4.95 34.86 -7.01
N PRO A 89 4.75 36.04 -7.63
CA PRO A 89 5.83 37.02 -7.80
C PRO A 89 6.39 37.45 -6.44
N ARG A 90 7.70 37.30 -6.26
CA ARG A 90 8.38 37.77 -5.06
C ARG A 90 8.63 39.26 -5.20
N LEU A 91 8.02 40.05 -4.31
CA LEU A 91 8.38 41.46 -4.16
C LEU A 91 9.84 41.50 -3.69
N ASN A 92 10.70 42.08 -4.53
CA ASN A 92 12.16 42.23 -4.41
C ASN A 92 12.98 41.21 -5.23
N GLN A 93 13.10 41.47 -6.54
CA GLN A 93 14.35 41.31 -7.29
C GLN A 93 14.73 42.66 -7.90
#